data_AF-A0A955APY8-F1
#
_entry.id   AF-A0A955APY8-F1
#
_cell.length_a   1.000
_cell.length_b   1.000
_cell.length_c   1.000
_cell.angle_alpha   90.00
_cell.angle_beta   90.00
_cell.angle_gamma   90.00
#
_symmetry.space_group_name_H-M   'P 1'
#
loop_
_entity.id
_entity.type
_entity.pdbx_description
1 polymer ?
#
loop_
_entity_poly.entity_id
_entity_poly.type
_entity_poly.pdbx_seq_one_letter_code
_entity_poly.pdbx_strand_id
1 'polypeptide(L)'
;GEVVKVYPWVPIANQPAFDAQLQRIQKLLQLLPAADFIFLNDLQAAPSACGCGNDLCRWTTDYGPIKAGTPVGTDAAAKFCDAIQADHKTTKVIPVWTTECEKVDGEPDGHCAGVGCFDGICWQAYTEQLMPVTDRHSIIGVQILPKEFDRATPQFDHGVTWVRSALGSFQTMPPIRSGRAIAANRLLPILQGWDTSPEQLQRQITECERMGTSGYIIAKARIDQSWTPQVVTVSRQ
;
A
#
# COMPACT_ATOMS: atom_id res chain seq x y z
N GLY A 1 13.28 16.27 -9.16
CA GLY A 1 13.68 15.00 -8.53
C GLY A 1 13.29 13.88 -9.47
N GLU A 2 14.25 13.05 -9.83
CA GLU A 2 13.98 11.80 -10.54
C GLU A 2 13.50 10.76 -9.52
N VAL A 3 12.47 9.98 -9.88
CA VAL A 3 11.79 9.07 -8.97
C VAL A 3 12.02 7.64 -9.44
N VAL A 4 12.66 6.85 -8.60
CA VAL A 4 12.74 5.41 -8.78
C VAL A 4 11.54 4.75 -8.10
N LYS A 5 10.76 4.03 -8.90
CA LYS A 5 9.65 3.22 -8.42
C LYS A 5 10.00 1.75 -8.62
N VAL A 6 9.86 0.96 -7.57
CA VAL A 6 10.01 -0.49 -7.69
C VAL A 6 8.67 -1.13 -7.36
N TYR A 7 8.11 -1.83 -8.36
CA TYR A 7 6.88 -2.58 -8.24
C TYR A 7 7.22 -4.06 -8.36
N PRO A 8 7.00 -4.80 -7.29
CA PRO A 8 5.96 -5.82 -7.40
C PRO A 8 5.08 -5.86 -6.15
N TRP A 9 3.82 -6.22 -6.37
CA TRP A 9 2.87 -6.68 -5.36
C TRP A 9 3.41 -7.95 -4.74
N VAL A 10 3.91 -7.89 -3.50
CA VAL A 10 4.54 -9.06 -2.89
C VAL A 10 4.10 -9.24 -1.46
N PRO A 11 3.59 -10.43 -1.10
CA PRO A 11 3.56 -10.83 0.30
C PRO A 11 4.98 -10.84 0.88
N ILE A 12 5.32 -9.86 1.70
CA ILE A 12 6.55 -9.84 2.51
C ILE A 12 6.32 -10.39 3.92
N ALA A 13 5.12 -10.94 4.17
CA ALA A 13 4.68 -11.38 5.49
C ALA A 13 5.33 -12.72 5.92
N ASN A 14 5.80 -13.52 4.96
CA ASN A 14 6.53 -14.77 5.21
C ASN A 14 8.04 -14.59 4.93
N GLN A 15 8.89 -15.36 5.60
CA GLN A 15 10.35 -15.21 5.50
C GLN A 15 10.88 -15.47 4.08
N PRO A 16 10.50 -16.55 3.36
CA PRO A 16 11.05 -16.83 2.03
C PRO A 16 10.74 -15.72 1.00
N ALA A 17 9.52 -15.18 1.01
CA ALA A 17 9.14 -14.11 0.10
C ALA A 17 9.77 -12.77 0.51
N PHE A 18 9.88 -12.48 1.81
CA PHE A 18 10.62 -11.33 2.31
C PHE A 18 12.06 -11.31 1.75
N ASP A 19 12.80 -12.40 1.91
CA ASP A 19 14.19 -12.51 1.46
C ASP A 19 14.30 -12.39 -0.07
N ALA A 20 13.44 -13.10 -0.79
CA ALA A 20 13.42 -13.07 -2.25
C ALA A 20 13.13 -11.67 -2.80
N GLN A 21 12.21 -10.93 -2.19
CA GLN A 21 11.93 -9.57 -2.61
C GLN A 21 13.00 -8.59 -2.24
N LEU A 22 13.54 -8.68 -1.02
CA LEU A 22 14.64 -7.80 -0.62
C LEU A 22 15.77 -7.90 -1.65
N GLN A 23 16.15 -9.13 -2.02
CA GLN A 23 17.15 -9.36 -3.06
C GLN A 23 16.74 -8.81 -4.42
N ARG A 24 15.47 -8.97 -4.83
CA ARG A 24 14.96 -8.45 -6.12
C ARG A 24 15.03 -6.93 -6.17
N ILE A 25 14.54 -6.25 -5.13
CA ILE A 25 14.54 -4.78 -5.07
C ILE A 25 15.98 -4.26 -5.07
N GLN A 26 16.87 -4.82 -4.26
CA GLN A 26 18.29 -4.45 -4.24
C GLN A 26 18.93 -4.56 -5.64
N LYS A 27 18.69 -5.67 -6.35
CA LYS A 27 19.19 -5.84 -7.73
C LYS A 27 18.63 -4.81 -8.71
N LEU A 28 17.33 -4.49 -8.60
CA LEU A 28 16.71 -3.48 -9.46
C LEU A 28 17.28 -2.09 -9.20
N LEU A 29 17.45 -1.72 -7.92
CA LEU A 29 17.97 -0.41 -7.54
C LEU A 29 19.43 -0.21 -7.96
N GLN A 30 20.24 -1.27 -8.03
CA GLN A 30 21.62 -1.20 -8.53
C GLN A 30 21.73 -0.74 -9.99
N LEU A 31 20.69 -0.95 -10.80
CA LEU A 31 20.67 -0.62 -12.22
C LEU A 31 20.13 0.79 -12.51
N LEU A 32 19.66 1.49 -11.48
CA LEU A 32 18.98 2.77 -11.60
C LEU A 32 19.90 3.91 -11.15
N PRO A 33 19.72 5.13 -11.69
CA PRO A 33 20.48 6.29 -11.24
C PRO A 33 20.19 6.61 -9.78
N ALA A 34 21.09 7.36 -9.15
CA ALA A 34 20.87 7.88 -7.81
C ALA A 34 19.59 8.73 -7.78
N ALA A 35 18.77 8.55 -6.74
CA ALA A 35 17.51 9.26 -6.57
C ALA A 35 17.43 9.88 -5.17
N ASP A 36 16.69 10.97 -5.05
CA ASP A 36 16.41 11.61 -3.75
C ASP A 36 15.44 10.75 -2.91
N PHE A 37 14.55 10.02 -3.59
CA PHE A 37 13.50 9.22 -2.96
C PHE A 37 13.36 7.85 -3.64
N ILE A 38 13.16 6.82 -2.81
CA ILE A 38 12.70 5.49 -3.25
C ILE A 38 11.30 5.30 -2.66
N PHE A 39 10.31 5.17 -3.54
CA PHE A 39 8.95 4.85 -3.13
C PHE A 39 8.77 3.34 -3.16
N LEU A 40 8.59 2.73 -1.99
CA LEU A 40 8.29 1.31 -1.87
C LEU A 40 6.78 1.15 -1.84
N ASN A 41 6.22 0.97 -3.03
CA ASN A 41 4.81 0.64 -3.19
C ASN A 41 4.53 -0.78 -2.73
N ASP A 42 3.28 -1.00 -2.32
CA ASP A 42 2.75 -2.35 -2.14
C ASP A 42 3.40 -3.13 -0.99
N LEU A 43 3.83 -2.42 0.07
CA LEU A 43 4.14 -3.00 1.39
C LEU A 43 2.82 -3.37 2.09
N GLN A 44 2.05 -4.26 1.48
CA GLN A 44 0.64 -4.44 1.83
C GLN A 44 0.44 -5.03 3.23
N ALA A 45 -0.57 -4.47 3.90
CA ALA A 45 -1.33 -5.04 5.00
C ALA A 45 -2.82 -5.08 4.59
N ALA A 46 -3.64 -5.94 5.21
CA ALA A 46 -5.11 -5.81 5.13
C ALA A 46 -5.53 -4.36 5.41
N PRO A 47 -6.57 -3.73 4.84
CA PRO A 47 -7.69 -4.32 4.11
C PRO A 47 -7.42 -4.57 2.62
N SER A 48 -6.26 -4.20 2.09
CA SER A 48 -5.88 -4.48 0.70
C SER A 48 -5.39 -5.93 0.51
N ALA A 49 -5.89 -6.88 1.29
CA ALA A 49 -5.45 -8.27 1.33
C ALA A 49 -6.66 -9.19 1.61
N CYS A 50 -6.60 -10.46 1.20
CA CYS A 50 -7.68 -11.44 1.40
C CYS A 50 -7.44 -12.41 2.56
N GLY A 51 -6.27 -12.33 3.20
CA GLY A 51 -5.97 -13.09 4.42
C GLY A 51 -5.84 -14.61 4.23
N CYS A 52 -5.80 -15.11 2.99
CA CYS A 52 -5.78 -16.55 2.71
C CYS A 52 -4.43 -17.25 2.95
N GLY A 53 -3.40 -16.47 3.27
CA GLY A 53 -2.08 -16.97 3.66
C GLY A 53 -1.26 -17.65 2.56
N ASN A 54 -1.79 -17.82 1.36
CA ASN A 54 -1.08 -18.43 0.23
C ASN A 54 0.11 -17.57 -0.26
N ASP A 55 1.32 -18.13 -0.21
CA ASP A 55 2.57 -17.48 -0.65
C ASP A 55 2.59 -17.05 -2.13
N LEU A 56 1.71 -17.63 -2.95
CA LEU A 56 1.51 -17.27 -4.36
C LEU A 56 0.35 -16.29 -4.58
N CYS A 57 -0.45 -16.01 -3.56
CA CYS A 57 -1.56 -15.07 -3.66
C CYS A 57 -1.04 -13.65 -3.40
N ARG A 58 -1.34 -12.75 -4.34
CA ARG A 58 -0.96 -11.33 -4.31
C ARG A 58 -1.51 -10.54 -3.12
N TRP A 59 -2.40 -11.13 -2.34
CA TRP A 59 -3.23 -10.48 -1.33
C TRP A 59 -2.97 -11.02 0.09
N THR A 60 -1.77 -11.55 0.39
CA THR A 60 -1.57 -12.33 1.62
C THR A 60 -0.80 -11.61 2.69
N THR A 61 -1.51 -11.32 3.78
CA THR A 61 -0.94 -11.32 5.11
C THR A 61 -1.63 -12.44 5.90
N ASP A 62 -0.86 -13.21 6.67
CA ASP A 62 -1.32 -14.36 7.47
C ASP A 62 -2.11 -13.88 8.70
N TYR A 63 -3.24 -13.20 8.50
CA TYR A 63 -4.16 -12.82 9.58
C TYR A 63 -5.43 -13.69 9.63
N GLY A 64 -5.61 -14.59 8.66
CA GLY A 64 -6.64 -15.63 8.68
C GLY A 64 -6.20 -16.90 9.42
N PRO A 65 -7.07 -17.93 9.52
CA PRO A 65 -6.77 -19.17 10.24
C PRO A 65 -5.78 -20.10 9.52
N ILE A 66 -5.47 -19.87 8.24
CA ILE A 66 -4.53 -20.65 7.43
C ILE A 66 -3.21 -19.90 7.38
N LYS A 67 -2.10 -20.59 7.69
CA LYS A 67 -0.74 -20.06 7.62
C LYS A 67 0.07 -20.91 6.63
N ALA A 68 0.59 -20.33 5.56
CA ALA A 68 1.35 -21.10 4.55
C ALA A 68 2.88 -21.05 4.74
N GLY A 69 3.40 -20.14 5.58
CA GLY A 69 4.85 -19.97 5.78
C GLY A 69 5.24 -19.60 7.21
N THR A 70 6.55 -19.44 7.44
CA THR A 70 7.06 -18.86 8.70
C THR A 70 6.86 -17.35 8.66
N PRO A 71 6.06 -16.75 9.56
CA PRO A 71 5.78 -15.32 9.54
C PRO A 71 7.00 -14.51 9.97
N VAL A 72 7.24 -13.38 9.31
CA VAL A 72 8.29 -12.40 9.67
C VAL A 72 7.90 -11.59 10.92
N GLY A 73 6.58 -11.45 11.14
CA GLY A 73 5.96 -10.64 12.19
C GLY A 73 5.15 -9.48 11.63
N THR A 74 4.40 -8.79 12.49
CA THR A 74 3.60 -7.62 12.11
C THR A 74 4.46 -6.43 11.68
N ASP A 75 5.74 -6.41 12.02
CA ASP A 75 6.69 -5.36 11.64
C ASP A 75 7.46 -5.67 10.33
N ALA A 76 7.03 -6.67 9.55
CA ALA A 76 7.68 -7.06 8.30
C ALA A 76 7.88 -5.87 7.36
N ALA A 77 6.85 -5.05 7.15
CA ALA A 77 6.93 -3.89 6.27
C ALA A 77 7.96 -2.85 6.74
N ALA A 78 8.02 -2.60 8.06
CA ALA A 78 9.00 -1.70 8.64
C ALA A 78 10.44 -2.25 8.50
N LYS A 79 10.65 -3.55 8.78
CA LYS A 79 11.94 -4.23 8.56
C LYS A 79 12.38 -4.17 7.10
N PHE A 80 11.44 -4.32 6.17
CA PHE A 80 11.74 -4.25 4.73
C PHE A 80 12.21 -2.86 4.33
N CYS A 81 11.53 -1.81 4.78
CA CYS A 81 11.96 -0.42 4.56
C CYS A 81 13.36 -0.16 5.15
N ASP A 82 13.60 -0.62 6.39
CA ASP A 82 14.89 -0.44 7.06
C ASP A 82 16.03 -1.12 6.29
N ALA A 83 15.79 -2.34 5.77
CA ALA A 83 16.76 -3.08 4.99
C ALA A 83 17.15 -2.33 3.69
N ILE A 84 16.16 -1.81 2.95
CA ILE A 84 16.44 -1.00 1.75
C ILE A 84 17.13 0.33 2.13
N GLN A 85 16.72 0.97 3.22
CA GLN A 85 17.30 2.23 3.67
C GLN A 85 18.77 2.08 4.08
N ALA A 86 19.16 0.93 4.64
CA ALA A 86 20.54 0.62 5.03
C ALA A 86 21.50 0.59 3.83
N ASP A 87 21.03 0.11 2.68
CA ASP A 87 21.81 0.05 1.44
C ASP A 87 21.82 1.38 0.66
N HIS A 88 20.81 2.23 0.89
CA HIS A 88 20.62 3.49 0.17
C HIS A 88 20.65 4.72 1.10
N LYS A 89 21.75 4.90 1.84
CA LYS A 89 21.89 5.89 2.94
C LYS A 89 21.66 7.36 2.56
N THR A 90 21.88 7.72 1.29
CA THR A 90 21.69 9.09 0.79
C THR A 90 20.29 9.32 0.22
N THR A 91 19.49 8.26 0.07
CA THR A 91 18.16 8.30 -0.53
C THR A 91 17.12 8.07 0.55
N LYS A 92 16.05 8.85 0.54
CA LYS A 92 14.96 8.66 1.51
C LYS A 92 14.01 7.57 1.03
N VAL A 93 13.87 6.50 1.80
CA VAL A 93 12.85 5.47 1.57
C VAL A 93 11.50 5.98 2.07
N ILE A 94 10.51 6.03 1.18
CA ILE A 94 9.13 6.38 1.48
C ILE A 94 8.26 5.11 1.37
N PRO A 95 7.81 4.55 2.51
CA PRO A 95 6.78 3.51 2.52
C PRO A 95 5.50 4.02 1.87
N VAL A 96 4.88 3.27 0.96
CA VAL A 96 3.58 3.63 0.37
C VAL A 96 2.52 2.60 0.73
N TRP A 97 1.43 3.09 1.31
CA TRP A 97 0.28 2.31 1.77
C TRP A 97 -0.95 2.60 0.92
N THR A 98 -1.78 1.57 0.74
CA THR A 98 -3.05 1.65 0.02
C THR A 98 -4.18 1.27 0.97
N THR A 99 -5.36 1.85 0.77
CA THR A 99 -6.59 1.48 1.48
C THR A 99 -7.65 1.16 0.44
N GLU A 100 -8.12 -0.10 0.37
CA GLU A 100 -9.06 -0.53 -0.68
C GLU A 100 -10.48 -0.82 -0.17
N CYS A 101 -10.69 -1.34 1.05
CA CYS A 101 -12.06 -1.56 1.58
C CYS A 101 -12.60 -0.28 2.28
N GLU A 102 -13.70 0.27 1.79
CA GLU A 102 -14.63 1.09 2.57
C GLU A 102 -15.80 0.28 3.10
N LYS A 103 -16.57 0.87 4.04
CA LYS A 103 -17.80 0.25 4.54
C LYS A 103 -18.80 -0.05 3.41
N VAL A 104 -18.81 0.79 2.38
CA VAL A 104 -19.70 0.63 1.22
C VAL A 104 -19.32 -0.53 0.31
N ASP A 105 -18.09 -1.04 0.43
CA ASP A 105 -17.60 -2.20 -0.35
C ASP A 105 -17.91 -3.54 0.35
N GLY A 106 -18.20 -3.49 1.64
CA GLY A 106 -18.62 -4.66 2.40
C GLY A 106 -20.12 -4.90 2.22
N GLU A 107 -20.48 -6.09 1.75
CA GLU A 107 -21.75 -6.67 2.19
C GLU A 107 -21.76 -6.70 3.73
N PRO A 108 -22.92 -6.58 4.40
CA PRO A 108 -23.00 -6.69 5.87
C PRO A 108 -22.33 -7.95 6.42
N ASP A 109 -22.30 -9.03 5.62
CA ASP A 109 -21.61 -10.31 5.86
C ASP A 109 -20.48 -10.58 4.83
N GLY A 110 -19.93 -9.53 4.23
CA GLY A 110 -18.96 -9.56 3.15
C GLY A 110 -17.60 -10.08 3.62
N HIS A 111 -17.43 -11.39 3.54
CA HIS A 111 -16.20 -12.05 3.90
C HIS A 111 -15.22 -12.10 2.71
N CYS A 112 -14.05 -11.50 2.87
CA CYS A 112 -12.91 -11.81 2.02
C CYS A 112 -12.33 -13.16 2.50
N ALA A 113 -12.66 -14.25 1.80
CA ALA A 113 -12.24 -15.61 2.14
C ALA A 113 -12.54 -16.04 3.59
N GLY A 114 -13.72 -15.67 4.13
CA GLY A 114 -14.14 -15.97 5.50
C GLY A 114 -13.81 -14.88 6.54
N VAL A 115 -13.15 -13.79 6.13
CA VAL A 115 -12.73 -12.70 7.02
C VAL A 115 -13.52 -11.42 6.73
N GLY A 116 -14.12 -10.77 7.73
CA GLY A 116 -14.84 -9.51 7.51
C GLY A 116 -13.93 -8.39 6.99
N CYS A 117 -14.19 -7.87 5.77
CA CYS A 117 -13.36 -6.85 5.08
C CYS A 117 -13.28 -5.54 5.88
N PHE A 118 -14.43 -4.96 6.23
CA PHE A 118 -14.46 -3.64 6.87
C PHE A 118 -14.64 -3.74 8.39
N ASP A 119 -15.65 -4.49 8.84
CA ASP A 119 -15.97 -4.61 10.27
C ASP A 119 -15.19 -5.75 10.97
N GLY A 120 -14.44 -6.57 10.21
CA GLY A 120 -13.64 -7.67 10.74
C GLY A 120 -12.18 -7.31 11.03
N ILE A 121 -11.31 -8.33 10.99
CA ILE A 121 -9.89 -8.21 11.41
C ILE A 121 -9.04 -7.37 10.45
N CYS A 122 -9.50 -7.09 9.23
CA CYS A 122 -8.66 -6.44 8.21
C CYS A 122 -8.10 -5.09 8.68
N TRP A 123 -8.94 -4.20 9.21
CA TRP A 123 -8.46 -2.92 9.75
C TRP A 123 -7.64 -3.05 11.04
N GLN A 124 -7.85 -4.13 11.79
CA GLN A 124 -6.99 -4.44 12.94
C GLN A 124 -5.59 -4.83 12.48
N ALA A 125 -5.49 -5.80 11.57
CA ALA A 125 -4.22 -6.23 10.97
C ALA A 125 -3.53 -5.10 10.21
N TYR A 126 -4.29 -4.23 9.51
CA TYR A 126 -3.76 -2.98 8.91
C TYR A 126 -3.02 -2.17 9.94
N THR A 127 -3.69 -1.91 11.07
CA THR A 127 -3.22 -1.02 12.10
C THR A 127 -1.99 -1.59 12.77
N GLU A 128 -2.01 -2.88 13.11
CA GLU A 128 -0.87 -3.58 13.72
C GLU A 128 0.38 -3.54 12.82
N GLN A 129 0.23 -3.58 11.50
CA GLN A 129 1.34 -3.52 10.54
C GLN A 129 1.79 -2.09 10.21
N LEU A 130 0.84 -1.15 10.17
CA LEU A 130 1.11 0.26 9.90
C LEU A 130 1.85 0.93 11.08
N MET A 131 1.52 0.58 12.33
CA MET A 131 2.12 1.24 13.50
C MET A 131 3.66 1.17 13.52
N PRO A 132 4.31 -0.01 13.38
CA PRO A 132 5.77 -0.09 13.29
C PRO A 132 6.39 0.78 12.19
N VAL A 133 5.70 0.90 11.05
CA VAL A 133 6.18 1.72 9.92
C VAL A 133 6.13 3.19 10.29
N THR A 134 5.05 3.64 10.93
CA THR A 134 4.92 5.02 11.40
C THR A 134 5.85 5.39 12.54
N ASP A 135 6.36 4.42 13.30
CA ASP A 135 7.38 4.66 14.32
C ASP A 135 8.78 4.89 13.71
N ARG A 136 9.06 4.29 12.54
CA ARG A 136 10.37 4.35 11.89
C ARG A 136 10.45 5.37 10.76
N HIS A 137 9.34 5.71 10.12
CA HIS A 137 9.30 6.62 8.96
C HIS A 137 8.42 7.85 9.21
N SER A 138 8.99 9.04 9.01
CA SER A 138 8.30 10.32 9.23
C SER A 138 7.22 10.62 8.20
N ILE A 139 7.38 10.17 6.95
CA ILE A 139 6.44 10.36 5.85
C ILE A 139 5.97 9.00 5.35
N ILE A 140 4.65 8.88 5.12
CA ILE A 140 4.00 7.72 4.54
C ILE A 140 3.34 8.15 3.24
N GLY A 141 3.69 7.49 2.14
CA GLY A 141 2.97 7.62 0.88
C GLY A 141 1.58 6.99 0.98
N VAL A 142 0.56 7.64 0.43
CA VAL A 142 -0.79 7.08 0.36
C VAL A 142 -1.16 6.94 -1.11
N GLN A 143 -1.27 5.70 -1.59
CA GLN A 143 -1.65 5.44 -2.98
C GLN A 143 -3.16 5.63 -3.16
N ILE A 144 -3.52 6.60 -4.00
CA ILE A 144 -4.92 6.97 -4.26
C ILE A 144 -5.11 7.02 -5.77
N LEU A 145 -5.68 5.93 -6.31
CA LEU A 145 -5.86 5.74 -7.75
C LEU A 145 -7.35 5.61 -8.08
N PRO A 146 -8.12 6.73 -8.13
CA PRO A 146 -9.57 6.65 -8.19
C PRO A 146 -10.11 5.83 -9.36
N LYS A 147 -9.50 5.84 -10.56
CA LYS A 147 -10.03 5.02 -11.66
C LYS A 147 -9.63 3.56 -11.53
N GLU A 148 -8.40 3.29 -11.10
CA GLU A 148 -7.92 1.91 -10.91
C GLU A 148 -8.70 1.17 -9.81
N PHE A 149 -9.23 1.91 -8.82
CA PHE A 149 -10.05 1.36 -7.75
C PHE A 149 -11.56 1.53 -7.98
N ASP A 150 -12.01 1.91 -9.18
CA ASP A 150 -13.43 2.17 -9.49
C ASP A 150 -14.10 3.21 -8.57
N ARG A 151 -13.32 4.17 -8.07
CA ARG A 151 -13.71 5.31 -7.22
C ARG A 151 -13.78 6.64 -7.98
N ALA A 152 -13.82 6.62 -9.30
CA ALA A 152 -13.95 7.82 -10.15
C ALA A 152 -15.38 8.07 -10.65
N THR A 153 -16.38 7.42 -10.04
CA THR A 153 -17.79 7.56 -10.38
C THR A 153 -18.41 8.83 -9.77
N PRO A 154 -19.61 9.27 -10.21
CA PRO A 154 -20.30 10.40 -9.60
C PRO A 154 -20.55 10.24 -8.09
N GLN A 155 -20.76 9.01 -7.61
CA GLN A 155 -20.92 8.70 -6.17
C GLN A 155 -19.71 9.15 -5.35
N PHE A 156 -18.50 9.05 -5.93
CA PHE A 156 -17.25 9.44 -5.30
C PHE A 156 -16.79 10.84 -5.70
N ASP A 157 -17.70 11.66 -6.23
CA ASP A 157 -17.39 12.99 -6.76
C ASP A 157 -16.19 12.95 -7.72
N HIS A 158 -16.21 11.97 -8.63
CA HIS A 158 -15.14 11.72 -9.59
C HIS A 158 -13.74 11.57 -8.96
N GLY A 159 -13.69 10.97 -7.77
CA GLY A 159 -12.46 10.64 -7.04
C GLY A 159 -12.12 11.60 -5.90
N VAL A 160 -12.76 12.77 -5.79
CA VAL A 160 -12.48 13.73 -4.72
C VAL A 160 -12.90 13.19 -3.35
N THR A 161 -14.08 12.57 -3.27
CA THR A 161 -14.55 11.94 -2.02
C THR A 161 -13.64 10.78 -1.62
N TRP A 162 -13.11 10.04 -2.61
CA TRP A 162 -12.16 8.97 -2.36
C TRP A 162 -10.84 9.46 -1.79
N VAL A 163 -10.27 10.54 -2.34
CA VAL A 163 -9.07 11.19 -1.77
C VAL A 163 -9.27 11.51 -0.30
N ARG A 164 -10.40 12.16 0.02
CA ARG A 164 -10.75 12.52 1.40
C ARG A 164 -10.84 11.31 2.31
N SER A 165 -11.54 10.27 1.86
CA SER A 165 -11.76 9.07 2.64
C SER A 165 -10.48 8.28 2.87
N ALA A 166 -9.70 8.04 1.81
CA ALA A 166 -8.43 7.34 1.87
C ALA A 166 -7.47 8.03 2.86
N LEU A 167 -7.28 9.34 2.76
CA LEU A 167 -6.43 10.09 3.69
C LEU A 167 -7.00 10.14 5.11
N GLY A 168 -8.31 10.34 5.25
CA GLY A 168 -9.00 10.39 6.54
C GLY A 168 -8.89 9.07 7.30
N SER A 169 -8.83 7.94 6.60
CA SER A 169 -8.74 6.62 7.21
C SER A 169 -7.48 6.43 8.07
N PHE A 170 -6.35 7.06 7.72
CA PHE A 170 -5.11 7.03 8.50
C PHE A 170 -5.22 7.78 9.84
N GLN A 171 -6.20 8.69 9.95
CA GLN A 171 -6.47 9.44 11.17
C GLN A 171 -7.51 8.75 12.04
N THR A 172 -8.47 8.06 11.43
CA THR A 172 -9.66 7.54 12.14
C THR A 172 -9.60 6.05 12.41
N MET A 173 -9.10 5.24 11.48
CA MET A 173 -9.13 3.78 11.60
C MET A 173 -8.13 3.25 12.63
N PRO A 174 -6.86 3.72 12.68
CA PRO A 174 -5.93 3.22 13.68
C PRO A 174 -6.41 3.42 15.13
N PRO A 175 -6.91 4.61 15.55
CA PRO A 175 -7.44 4.78 16.91
C PRO A 175 -8.57 3.83 17.28
N ILE A 176 -9.46 3.49 16.34
CA ILE A 176 -10.57 2.55 16.54
C ILE A 176 -10.06 1.11 16.71
N ARG A 177 -8.80 0.84 16.34
CA ARG A 177 -8.15 -0.48 16.35
C ARG A 177 -6.87 -0.50 17.20
N SER A 178 -6.85 0.28 18.27
CA SER A 178 -5.74 0.35 19.26
C SER A 178 -4.41 0.89 18.73
N GLY A 179 -4.40 1.50 17.55
CA GLY A 179 -3.28 2.26 17.01
C GLY A 179 -3.38 3.75 17.32
N ARG A 180 -2.46 4.53 16.72
CA ARG A 180 -2.43 5.99 16.83
C ARG A 180 -2.82 6.63 15.51
N ALA A 181 -3.56 7.74 15.59
CA ALA A 181 -3.87 8.57 14.44
C ALA A 181 -2.57 9.09 13.80
N ILE A 182 -2.54 9.10 12.47
CA ILE A 182 -1.40 9.61 11.71
C ILE A 182 -1.76 11.01 11.21
N ALA A 183 -0.98 12.01 11.63
CA ALA A 183 -1.23 13.39 11.24
C ALA A 183 -1.17 13.57 9.72
N ALA A 184 -2.07 14.39 9.16
CA ALA A 184 -2.17 14.58 7.70
C ALA A 184 -0.85 15.09 7.10
N ASN A 185 -0.12 15.96 7.81
CA ASN A 185 1.18 16.47 7.39
C ASN A 185 2.30 15.41 7.33
N ARG A 186 2.02 14.17 7.72
CA ARG A 186 2.90 12.99 7.51
C ARG A 186 2.51 12.16 6.30
N LEU A 187 1.37 12.45 5.68
CA LEU A 187 0.85 11.72 4.53
C LEU A 187 1.28 12.42 3.24
N LEU A 188 1.77 11.63 2.29
CA LEU A 188 2.13 12.06 0.93
C LEU A 188 1.22 11.34 -0.07
N PRO A 189 0.10 11.96 -0.48
CA PRO A 189 -0.79 11.41 -1.49
C PRO A 189 -0.07 11.15 -2.80
N ILE A 190 -0.30 9.98 -3.38
CA ILE A 190 0.15 9.59 -4.72
C ILE A 190 -1.11 9.47 -5.58
N LEU A 191 -1.39 10.52 -6.35
CA LEU A 191 -2.59 10.68 -7.15
C LEU A 191 -2.42 10.08 -8.55
N GLN A 192 -3.50 9.52 -9.07
CA GLN A 192 -3.60 9.11 -10.46
C GLN A 192 -3.61 10.33 -11.39
N GLY A 193 -2.60 10.46 -12.24
CA GLY A 193 -2.54 11.47 -13.31
C GLY A 193 -2.86 10.92 -14.70
N TRP A 194 -2.67 9.62 -14.95
CA TRP A 194 -3.06 9.02 -16.22
C TRP A 194 -4.59 8.94 -16.34
N ASP A 195 -5.07 9.04 -17.57
CA ASP A 195 -6.49 9.00 -17.93
C ASP A 195 -7.37 9.97 -17.12
N THR A 196 -6.82 11.01 -16.49
CA THR A 196 -7.56 11.93 -15.61
C THR A 196 -7.56 13.32 -16.23
N SER A 197 -8.72 13.99 -16.27
CA SER A 197 -8.78 15.35 -16.83
C SER A 197 -8.03 16.33 -15.93
N PRO A 198 -7.46 17.42 -16.47
CA PRO A 198 -6.78 18.43 -15.66
C PRO A 198 -7.67 19.01 -14.55
N GLU A 199 -8.95 19.21 -14.84
CA GLU A 199 -9.94 19.71 -13.87
C GLU A 199 -10.17 18.71 -12.73
N GLN A 200 -10.36 17.43 -13.05
CA GLN A 200 -10.52 16.38 -12.04
C GLN A 200 -9.29 16.28 -11.14
N LEU A 201 -8.09 16.27 -11.74
CA LEU A 201 -6.84 16.21 -11.01
C LEU A 201 -6.66 17.45 -10.11
N GLN A 202 -6.99 18.64 -10.60
CA GLN A 202 -6.89 19.87 -9.81
C GLN A 202 -7.81 19.83 -8.59
N ARG A 203 -9.03 19.30 -8.73
CA ARG A 203 -9.94 19.13 -7.60
C ARG A 203 -9.41 18.15 -6.55
N GLN A 204 -8.77 17.06 -6.98
CA GLN A 204 -8.12 16.11 -6.07
C GLN A 204 -6.91 16.73 -5.35
N ILE A 205 -6.12 17.56 -6.04
CA ILE A 205 -5.00 18.32 -5.46
C ILE A 205 -5.50 19.29 -4.39
N THR A 206 -6.52 20.09 -4.71
CA THR A 206 -7.12 21.04 -3.76
C THR A 206 -7.65 20.33 -2.51
N GLU A 207 -8.20 19.12 -2.65
CA GLU A 207 -8.62 18.32 -1.50
C GLU A 207 -7.44 17.88 -0.63
N CYS A 208 -6.31 17.47 -1.23
CA CYS A 208 -5.08 17.15 -0.49
C CYS A 208 -4.56 18.36 0.29
N GLU A 209 -4.50 19.54 -0.35
CA GLU A 209 -4.08 20.80 0.27
C GLU A 209 -5.00 21.19 1.42
N ARG A 210 -6.32 21.06 1.24
CA ARG A 210 -7.34 21.33 2.27
C ARG A 210 -7.17 20.43 3.49
N MET A 211 -6.72 19.19 3.29
CA MET A 211 -6.44 18.24 4.38
C MET A 211 -5.09 18.49 5.07
N GLY A 212 -4.23 19.36 4.52
CA GLY A 212 -2.92 19.68 5.10
C GLY A 212 -1.91 18.55 4.96
N THR A 213 -1.91 17.84 3.82
CA THR A 213 -0.92 16.80 3.54
C THR A 213 0.48 17.36 3.35
N SER A 214 1.52 16.50 3.39
CA SER A 214 2.92 16.93 3.27
C SER A 214 3.33 17.38 1.85
N GLY A 215 2.38 17.51 0.93
CA GLY A 215 2.57 17.63 -0.51
C GLY A 215 1.69 16.63 -1.26
N TYR A 216 2.06 16.31 -2.50
CA TYR A 216 1.46 15.26 -3.32
C TYR A 216 2.42 14.83 -4.44
N ILE A 217 2.21 13.63 -4.98
CA ILE A 217 2.88 13.09 -6.18
C ILE A 217 1.82 12.76 -7.22
N ILE A 218 2.08 13.10 -8.48
CA ILE A 218 1.20 12.74 -9.60
C ILE A 218 1.84 11.60 -10.39
N ALA A 219 1.21 10.44 -10.40
CA ALA A 219 1.61 9.33 -11.25
C ALA A 219 1.10 9.56 -12.68
N LYS A 220 1.99 9.90 -13.61
CA LYS A 220 1.63 10.21 -15.01
C LYS A 220 1.51 8.99 -15.91
N ALA A 221 2.14 7.89 -15.53
CA ALA A 221 2.02 6.61 -16.22
C ALA A 221 1.18 5.67 -15.36
N ARG A 222 0.37 4.83 -16.03
CA ARG A 222 -0.36 3.77 -15.35
C ARG A 222 0.62 2.89 -14.60
N ILE A 223 0.26 2.60 -13.35
CA ILE A 223 1.02 1.70 -12.51
C ILE A 223 0.72 0.29 -13.01
N ASP A 224 1.75 -0.43 -13.43
CA ASP A 224 1.60 -1.81 -13.91
C ASP A 224 1.26 -2.73 -12.73
N GLN A 225 -0.01 -3.17 -12.69
CA GLN A 225 -0.56 -4.11 -11.72
C GLN A 225 -0.81 -5.50 -12.36
N SER A 226 -0.29 -5.77 -13.56
CA SER A 226 -0.67 -6.95 -14.36
C SER A 226 -0.18 -8.29 -13.82
N TRP A 227 0.47 -8.34 -12.65
CA TRP A 227 0.92 -9.60 -12.08
C TRP A 227 -0.26 -10.48 -11.65
N THR A 228 -0.33 -11.67 -12.24
CA THR A 228 -1.26 -12.73 -11.87
C THR A 228 -0.45 -14.00 -11.57
N PRO A 229 -0.74 -14.75 -10.49
CA PRO A 229 -0.07 -16.01 -10.26
C PRO A 229 -0.40 -16.98 -11.40
N GLN A 230 0.62 -17.42 -12.13
CA GLN A 230 0.49 -18.46 -13.13
C GLN A 230 1.03 -19.78 -12.58
N VAL A 231 0.23 -20.83 -12.67
CA VAL A 231 0.72 -22.19 -12.43
C VAL A 231 1.56 -22.59 -13.64
N VAL A 232 2.88 -22.56 -13.48
CA VAL A 232 3.84 -23.02 -14.49
C VAL A 232 4.16 -24.49 -14.25
N THR A 233 3.87 -25.34 -15.24
CA THR A 233 4.30 -26.74 -15.21
C THR A 233 5.80 -26.81 -15.42
N VAL A 234 6.54 -27.15 -14.37
CA VAL A 234 8.00 -27.35 -14.45
C VAL A 234 8.25 -28.79 -14.89
N SER A 235 8.66 -29.00 -16.15
CA SER A 235 9.22 -30.28 -16.57
C SER A 235 10.60 -30.44 -15.93
N ARG A 236 10.77 -31.50 -15.14
CA ARG A 236 12.11 -31.92 -14.70
C ARG A 236 12.88 -32.39 -15.93
N GLN A 237 13.97 -31.69 -16.27
CA GLN A 237 15.03 -32.24 -17.12
C GLN A 237 16.01 -33.04 -16.27
#